data_AF-A0A1G4JR22-F1
#
_entry.id   AF-A0A1G4JR22-F1
#
_cell.length_a   1.000
_cell.length_b   1.000
_cell.length_c   1.000
_cell.angle_alpha   90.00
_cell.angle_beta   90.00
_cell.angle_gamma   90.00
#
_symmetry.space_group_name_H-M   'P 1'
#
loop_
_entity.id
_entity.type
_entity.pdbx_description
1 polymer ?
#
loop_
_entity_poly.entity_id
_entity_poly.type
_entity_poly.pdbx_seq_one_letter_code
_entity_poly.pdbx_strand_id
1 'polypeptide(L)'
;MRGGPRSIEELLYQKLLESPGFHRFVRRVYYKINGLQEPLKNDTISVSADQVFRPTKAQKFKAYRMLFWDEMRSVFGLQRRFNN
;
A
#
# COMPACT_ATOMS: atom_id res chain seq x y z
N MET A 1 26.33 -11.16 -17.71
CA MET A 1 25.45 -12.34 -17.56
C MET A 1 25.52 -12.80 -16.12
N ARG A 2 24.57 -12.38 -15.26
CA ARG A 2 24.46 -12.94 -13.90
C ARG A 2 23.86 -14.33 -14.08
N GLY A 3 24.64 -15.36 -13.75
CA GLY A 3 24.19 -16.75 -13.82
C GLY A 3 22.90 -16.94 -13.03
N GLY A 4 22.05 -17.86 -13.49
CA GLY A 4 20.82 -18.21 -12.80
C GLY A 4 21.06 -18.50 -11.32
N PRO A 5 20.11 -18.14 -10.45
CA PRO A 5 20.28 -18.19 -8.99
C PRO A 5 20.63 -19.60 -8.52
N ARG A 6 21.62 -19.72 -7.62
CA ARG A 6 22.08 -21.02 -7.12
C ARG A 6 21.19 -21.56 -5.99
N SER A 7 20.34 -20.72 -5.37
CA SER A 7 19.38 -21.11 -4.32
C SER A 7 18.17 -20.17 -4.21
N ILE A 8 17.09 -20.63 -3.54
CA ILE A 8 15.90 -19.81 -3.21
C ILE A 8 16.27 -18.63 -2.30
N GLU A 9 17.23 -18.83 -1.41
CA GLU A 9 17.73 -17.78 -0.53
C GLU A 9 18.39 -16.66 -1.34
N GLU A 10 19.19 -17.00 -2.35
CA GLU A 10 19.83 -16.01 -3.22
C GLU A 10 18.79 -15.24 -4.05
N LEU A 11 17.71 -15.90 -4.48
CA LEU A 11 16.57 -15.26 -5.12
C LEU A 11 15.88 -14.24 -4.21
N LEU A 12 15.56 -14.64 -2.97
CA LEU A 12 14.91 -13.77 -2.01
C LEU A 12 15.82 -12.60 -1.63
N TYR A 13 17.11 -12.85 -1.49
CA TYR A 13 18.12 -11.82 -1.23
C TYR A 13 18.21 -10.81 -2.38
N GLN A 14 18.24 -11.27 -3.63
CA GLN A 14 18.20 -10.39 -4.80
C GLN A 14 16.90 -9.59 -4.85
N LYS A 15 15.74 -10.22 -4.58
CA LYS A 15 14.45 -9.52 -4.52
C LYS A 15 14.38 -8.49 -3.40
N LEU A 16 15.02 -8.75 -2.28
CA LEU A 16 15.10 -7.83 -1.16
C LEU A 16 15.98 -6.62 -1.51
N LEU A 17 17.11 -6.86 -2.17
CA LEU A 17 18.03 -5.81 -2.64
C LEU A 17 17.44 -4.97 -3.79
N GLU A 18 16.58 -5.53 -4.64
CA GLU A 18 15.91 -4.76 -5.70
C GLU A 18 14.70 -3.96 -5.17
N SER A 19 14.24 -4.22 -3.95
CA SER A 19 13.03 -3.61 -3.40
C SER A 19 13.26 -2.16 -2.94
N PRO A 20 12.60 -1.16 -3.57
CA PRO A 20 12.72 0.23 -3.13
C PRO A 20 12.10 0.44 -1.74
N GLY A 21 11.16 -0.40 -1.31
CA GLY A 21 10.56 -0.35 0.02
C GLY A 21 11.55 -0.77 1.11
N PHE A 22 12.32 -1.83 0.83
CA PHE A 22 13.35 -2.30 1.75
C PHE A 22 14.44 -1.24 1.96
N HIS A 23 14.90 -0.58 0.89
CA HIS A 23 15.87 0.51 1.02
C HIS A 23 15.35 1.71 1.82
N ARG A 24 14.06 2.06 1.69
CA ARG A 24 13.44 3.10 2.53
C ARG A 24 13.41 2.69 3.99
N PHE A 25 13.12 1.43 4.27
CA PHE A 25 13.14 0.90 5.63
C PHE A 25 14.54 0.97 6.25
N VAL A 26 15.56 0.44 5.56
CA VAL A 26 16.96 0.50 6.04
C VAL A 26 17.39 1.95 6.27
N ARG A 27 17.04 2.86 5.35
CA ARG A 27 17.32 4.30 5.49
C ARG A 27 16.67 4.90 6.74
N ARG A 28 15.41 4.57 7.03
CA ARG A 28 14.72 5.01 8.26
C ARG A 28 15.40 4.49 9.52
N VAL A 29 15.79 3.22 9.53
CA VAL A 29 16.50 2.61 10.67
C VAL A 29 17.85 3.30 10.87
N TYR A 30 18.61 3.50 9.79
CA TYR A 30 19.88 4.21 9.81
C TYR A 30 19.73 5.62 10.39
N TYR A 31 18.77 6.41 9.92
CA TYR A 31 18.54 7.75 10.44
C TYR A 31 18.08 7.75 11.91
N LYS A 32 17.21 6.80 12.29
CA LYS A 32 16.74 6.66 13.67
C LYS A 32 17.87 6.34 14.65
N ILE A 33 18.80 5.45 14.26
CA ILE A 33 19.94 5.08 15.10
C ILE A 33 20.94 6.23 15.19
N ASN A 34 21.20 6.93 14.08
CA ASN A 34 22.17 8.03 14.04
C ASN A 34 21.59 9.38 14.50
N GLY A 35 20.32 9.43 14.95
CA GLY A 35 19.67 10.69 15.38
C GLY A 35 19.55 11.74 14.28
N LEU A 36 19.68 11.34 13.01
CA LEU A 36 19.58 12.23 11.86
C LEU A 36 18.12 12.43 11.49
N GLN A 37 17.74 13.65 11.14
CA GLN A 37 16.41 13.92 10.63
C GLN A 37 16.31 13.37 9.20
N GLU A 38 15.35 12.47 8.96
CA GLU A 38 15.05 12.00 7.60
C GLU A 38 14.70 13.23 6.74
N PRO A 39 15.29 13.42 5.54
CA PRO A 39 14.92 14.53 4.68
C PRO A 39 13.43 14.39 4.37
N LEU A 40 12.64 15.24 5.04
CA LEU A 40 11.21 15.35 4.90
C LEU A 40 10.93 15.52 3.40
N LYS A 41 10.34 14.51 2.77
CA LYS A 41 9.75 14.63 1.43
C LYS A 41 8.48 15.49 1.52
N ASN A 42 8.61 16.70 2.03
CA ASN A 42 7.48 17.58 2.37
C ASN A 42 7.35 18.78 1.42
N ASP A 43 7.96 18.76 0.24
CA ASP A 43 7.79 19.86 -0.73
C ASP A 43 6.90 19.47 -1.91
N THR A 44 5.72 18.92 -1.61
CA THR A 44 4.59 18.96 -2.56
C THR A 44 3.26 18.84 -1.81
N ILE A 45 3.06 19.71 -0.82
CA ILE A 45 1.72 20.03 -0.32
C ILE A 45 1.41 21.46 -0.74
N SER A 46 1.36 21.70 -2.05
CA SER A 46 0.61 22.82 -2.62
C SER A 46 -0.70 22.25 -3.15
N VAL A 47 -1.70 22.09 -2.28
CA VAL A 47 -3.06 21.72 -2.72
C VAL A 47 -4.04 22.77 -2.19
N SER A 48 -3.98 23.94 -2.82
CA SER A 48 -5.08 24.89 -2.88
C SER A 48 -5.62 24.85 -4.31
N ALA A 49 -6.63 24.00 -4.58
CA ALA A 49 -7.57 24.16 -5.70
C ALA A 49 -8.77 23.17 -5.70
N ASP A 50 -8.60 21.86 -5.47
CA ASP A 50 -9.68 20.88 -5.79
C ASP A 50 -10.02 19.90 -4.65
N GLN A 51 -11.07 20.22 -3.89
CA GLN A 51 -11.71 19.34 -2.90
C GLN A 51 -12.54 18.21 -3.57
N VAL A 52 -12.06 17.61 -4.66
CA VAL A 52 -12.68 16.41 -5.23
C VAL A 52 -12.15 15.21 -4.46
N PHE A 53 -13.01 14.58 -3.66
CA PHE A 53 -12.66 13.35 -2.94
C PHE A 53 -12.16 12.28 -3.92
N ARG A 54 -10.85 12.02 -3.93
CA ARG A 54 -10.23 10.96 -4.73
C ARG A 54 -10.04 9.71 -3.85
N PRO A 55 -10.91 8.70 -3.96
CA PRO A 55 -10.79 7.52 -3.12
C PRO A 55 -9.49 6.78 -3.38
N THR A 56 -8.77 6.46 -2.31
CA THR A 56 -7.57 5.62 -2.34
C THR A 56 -7.92 4.19 -2.74
N LYS A 57 -6.93 3.42 -3.22
CA LYS A 57 -7.13 2.01 -3.61
C LYS A 57 -7.74 1.17 -2.48
N ALA A 58 -7.34 1.43 -1.24
CA ALA A 58 -7.88 0.77 -0.06
C ALA A 58 -9.36 1.12 0.17
N GLN A 59 -9.75 2.39 -0.02
CA GLN A 59 -11.14 2.83 0.08
C GLN A 59 -12.02 2.20 -1.01
N LYS A 60 -11.52 2.10 -2.25
CA LYS A 60 -12.24 1.41 -3.34
C LYS A 60 -12.44 -0.08 -3.04
N PHE A 61 -11.42 -0.76 -2.54
CA PHE A 61 -11.53 -2.17 -2.16
C PHE A 61 -12.52 -2.37 -1.01
N LYS A 62 -12.50 -1.49 0.00
CA LYS A 62 -13.47 -1.52 1.10
C LYS A 62 -14.90 -1.34 0.60
N ALA A 63 -15.12 -0.37 -0.30
CA ALA A 63 -16.43 -0.13 -0.91
C ALA A 63 -16.91 -1.35 -1.72
N TYR A 64 -16.04 -1.93 -2.55
CA TYR A 64 -16.34 -3.15 -3.31
C TYR A 64 -16.74 -4.31 -2.40
N ARG A 65 -15.93 -4.60 -1.37
CA ARG A 65 -16.22 -5.70 -0.43
C ARG A 65 -17.56 -5.50 0.29
N MET A 66 -17.89 -4.25 0.61
CA MET A 66 -19.13 -3.92 1.29
C MET A 66 -20.35 -4.13 0.39
N LEU A 67 -20.29 -3.70 -0.88
CA LEU A 67 -21.34 -3.94 -1.87
C LEU A 67 -21.50 -5.44 -2.19
N PHE A 68 -20.38 -6.15 -2.37
CA PHE A 68 -20.38 -7.59 -2.65
C PHE A 68 -21.08 -8.38 -1.55
N TRP A 69 -20.84 -8.05 -0.27
CA TRP A 69 -21.56 -8.70 0.82
C TRP A 69 -23.06 -8.35 0.78
N ASP A 70 -23.42 -7.10 0.51
CA ASP A 70 -24.84 -6.72 0.45
C ASP A 70 -25.60 -7.46 -0.67
N GLU A 71 -24.97 -7.64 -1.84
CA GLU A 71 -25.52 -8.43 -2.95
C GLU A 71 -25.61 -9.91 -2.62
N MET A 72 -24.56 -10.51 -2.05
CA MET A 72 -24.58 -11.91 -1.62
C MET A 72 -25.71 -12.15 -0.62
N ARG A 73 -25.86 -11.26 0.36
CA ARG A 73 -26.96 -11.32 1.34
C ARG A 73 -28.33 -11.29 0.64
N SER A 74 -28.48 -10.45 -0.38
CA SER A 74 -29.70 -10.39 -1.21
C SER A 74 -29.98 -11.70 -1.97
N VAL A 75 -28.95 -12.39 -2.46
CA VAL A 75 -29.09 -13.68 -3.17
C VAL A 75 -29.56 -14.78 -2.21
N PHE A 76 -29.09 -14.74 -0.96
CA PHE A 76 -29.52 -15.66 0.10
C PHE A 76 -30.85 -15.26 0.77
N GLY A 77 -31.61 -14.33 0.20
CA GLY A 77 -32.94 -13.92 0.71
C GLY A 77 -32.91 -13.11 2.00
N LEU A 78 -31.73 -12.64 2.42
CA LEU A 78 -31.56 -11.79 3.60
C LEU A 78 -31.73 -10.31 3.18
N GLN A 79 -32.39 -9.52 4.02
CA GLN A 79 -32.62 -8.08 3.78
C GLN A 79 -31.29 -7.33 3.57
N ARG A 80 -31.24 -6.50 2.51
CA ARG A 80 -30.11 -5.61 2.21
C ARG A 80 -29.98 -4.53 3.29
N ARG A 81 -28.75 -4.14 3.63
CA ARG A 81 -28.48 -3.15 4.68
C ARG A 81 -28.50 -1.70 4.19
N PHE A 82 -28.44 -1.46 2.88
CA PHE A 82 -28.30 -0.11 2.30
C PHE A 82 -29.60 0.51 1.76
N ASN A 83 -30.76 -0.07 2.03
CA ASN A 83 -32.05 0.43 1.53
C ASN A 83 -32.83 1.21 2.60
N ASN A 84 -32.26 2.32 3.09
CA ASN A 84 -32.98 3.39 3.78
C ASN A 84 -32.73 4.71 3.05
#